data_AF-A0A918TL54-F1
#
_entry.id   AF-A0A918TL54-F1
#
_cell.length_a   1.000
_cell.length_b   1.000
_cell.length_c   1.000
_cell.angle_alpha   90.00
_cell.angle_beta   90.00
_cell.angle_gamma   90.00
#
_symmetry.space_group_name_H-M   'P 1'
#
loop_
_entity.id
_entity.type
_entity.pdbx_description
1 polymer ?
#
loop_
_entity_poly.entity_id
_entity_poly.type
_entity_poly.pdbx_seq_one_letter_code
_entity_poly.pdbx_strand_id
1 'polypeptide(L)'
;MTTEEIQQYIESAISSNFQNYVTESGEMMTSEGGDGRFFGKVYATRYSGLPDDRMLFLVVGETEKKIQIIKFGNSESLTPSTTDLDLLLLKELGIQSEEE
;
A
#
# COMPACT_ATOMS: atom_id res chain seq x y z
N MET A 1 12.10 4.54 -3.57
CA MET A 1 11.41 4.74 -2.28
C MET A 1 11.60 3.50 -1.44
N THR A 2 11.81 3.64 -0.14
CA THR A 2 11.85 2.53 0.82
C THR A 2 10.44 2.10 1.24
N THR A 3 10.33 0.93 1.87
CA THR A 3 9.05 0.47 2.43
C THR A 3 8.43 1.48 3.40
N GLU A 4 9.23 2.09 4.28
CA GLU A 4 8.77 3.08 5.26
C GLU A 4 8.26 4.35 4.58
N GLU A 5 8.98 4.86 3.56
CA GLU A 5 8.55 6.03 2.79
C GLU A 5 7.20 5.78 2.10
N ILE A 6 7.02 4.59 1.52
CA ILE A 6 5.77 4.20 0.86
C ILE A 6 4.62 4.13 1.88
N GLN A 7 4.84 3.50 3.04
CA GLN A 7 3.83 3.41 4.07
C GLN A 7 3.42 4.79 4.60
N GLN A 8 4.39 5.65 4.90
CA GLN A 8 4.12 7.02 5.35
C GLN A 8 3.37 7.83 4.31
N TYR A 9 3.68 7.65 3.03
CA TYR A 9 3.01 8.33 1.93
C TYR A 9 1.53 7.97 1.86
N ILE A 10 1.23 6.66 1.80
CA ILE A 10 -0.15 6.16 1.74
C ILE A 10 -0.92 6.53 3.01
N GLU A 11 -0.31 6.37 4.19
CA GLU A 11 -0.92 6.74 5.47
C GLU A 11 -1.26 8.23 5.55
N SER A 12 -0.36 9.10 5.09
CA SER A 12 -0.57 10.55 5.08
C SER A 12 -1.73 10.93 4.15
N ALA A 13 -1.82 10.31 2.98
CA ALA A 13 -2.92 10.54 2.04
C ALA A 13 -4.27 10.09 2.63
N ILE A 14 -4.32 8.90 3.23
CA ILE A 14 -5.53 8.35 3.85
C ILE A 14 -5.96 9.20 5.06
N SER A 15 -5.04 9.53 5.98
CA SER A 15 -5.34 10.35 7.16
C SER A 15 -5.82 11.76 6.83
N SER A 16 -5.33 12.34 5.74
CA SER A 16 -5.77 13.66 5.29
C SER A 16 -7.18 13.66 4.70
N ASN A 17 -7.62 12.52 4.15
CA ASN A 17 -8.92 12.39 3.49
C ASN A 17 -10.00 11.71 4.35
N PHE A 18 -9.61 10.89 5.32
CA PHE A 18 -10.51 10.09 6.14
C PHE A 18 -10.18 10.23 7.63
N GLN A 19 -11.21 10.46 8.46
CA GLN A 19 -11.03 10.73 9.91
C GLN A 19 -11.43 9.55 10.82
N ASN A 20 -12.15 8.55 10.32
CA ASN A 20 -12.72 7.46 11.12
C ASN A 20 -12.26 6.06 10.68
N TYR A 21 -11.06 5.96 10.11
CA TYR A 21 -10.49 4.68 9.71
C TYR A 21 -9.59 4.11 10.82
N VAL A 22 -9.47 2.78 10.84
CA VAL A 22 -8.61 2.03 11.74
C VAL A 22 -7.52 1.36 10.91
N THR A 23 -6.29 1.44 11.42
CA THR A 23 -5.11 0.83 10.80
C THR A 23 -4.50 -0.26 11.66
N GLU A 24 -4.10 -1.34 11.03
CA GLU A 24 -3.35 -2.43 11.64
C GLU A 24 -2.21 -2.85 10.73
N SER A 25 -0.99 -2.54 11.14
CA SER A 25 0.24 -2.90 10.41
C SER A 25 0.95 -4.08 11.07
N GLY A 26 1.48 -4.98 10.26
CA GLY A 26 2.27 -6.12 10.72
C GLY A 26 3.31 -6.55 9.71
N GLU A 27 4.41 -7.09 10.24
CA GLU A 27 5.47 -7.73 9.45
C GLU A 27 5.12 -9.19 9.24
N MET A 28 5.21 -9.66 7.99
CA MET A 28 4.90 -11.04 7.64
C MET A 28 5.99 -11.61 6.73
N MET A 29 6.25 -12.91 6.85
CA MET A 29 7.11 -13.63 5.93
C MET A 29 6.22 -14.34 4.91
N THR A 30 6.34 -14.00 3.64
CA THR A 30 5.64 -14.70 2.56
C THR A 30 6.46 -15.90 2.11
N SER A 31 5.82 -17.07 2.10
CA SER A 31 6.42 -18.31 1.58
C SER A 31 6.15 -18.44 0.07
N GLU A 32 6.81 -19.40 -0.58
CA GLU A 32 6.63 -19.77 -1.99
C GLU A 32 5.17 -20.00 -2.43
N GLY A 33 4.27 -20.34 -1.50
CA GLY A 33 2.84 -20.53 -1.76
C GLY A 33 1.96 -19.27 -1.69
N GLY A 34 2.54 -18.09 -1.44
CA GLY A 34 1.82 -16.80 -1.40
C GLY A 34 1.59 -16.18 -2.80
N ASP A 35 1.28 -14.87 -2.84
CA ASP A 35 1.35 -14.09 -4.09
C ASP A 35 2.84 -14.07 -4.49
N GLY A 36 3.27 -15.05 -5.31
CA GLY A 36 4.66 -15.50 -5.49
C GLY A 36 5.65 -14.45 -6.02
N ARG A 37 5.19 -13.21 -6.15
CA ARG A 37 6.01 -12.01 -6.39
C ARG A 37 6.62 -11.47 -5.09
N PHE A 38 5.94 -11.65 -3.97
CA PHE A 38 6.48 -11.35 -2.65
C PHE A 38 7.18 -12.59 -2.13
N PHE A 39 8.51 -12.61 -2.20
CA PHE A 39 9.31 -13.68 -1.64
C PHE A 39 10.17 -13.09 -0.52
N GLY A 40 9.82 -13.39 0.73
CA GLY A 40 10.55 -12.90 1.90
C GLY A 40 9.71 -11.99 2.82
N LYS A 41 10.36 -11.00 3.41
CA LYS A 41 9.75 -10.13 4.42
C LYS A 41 8.91 -9.04 3.75
N VAL A 42 7.63 -9.00 4.09
CA VAL A 42 6.69 -7.95 3.66
C VAL A 42 6.11 -7.23 4.86
N TYR A 43 5.72 -5.99 4.64
CA TYR A 43 4.93 -5.20 5.56
C TYR A 43 3.51 -5.12 5.02
N ALA A 44 2.55 -5.61 5.79
CA ALA A 44 1.15 -5.56 5.45
C ALA A 44 0.43 -4.61 6.40
N THR A 45 -0.32 -3.64 5.85
CA THR A 45 -1.19 -2.74 6.60
C THR A 45 -2.62 -2.95 6.16
N ARG A 46 -3.51 -3.16 7.11
CA ARG A 46 -4.95 -3.22 6.90
C ARG A 46 -5.57 -1.87 7.26
N TYR A 47 -6.38 -1.34 6.35
CA TYR A 47 -7.19 -0.15 6.52
C TYR A 47 -8.65 -0.57 6.57
N SER A 48 -9.36 -0.23 7.65
CA SER A 48 -10.79 -0.52 7.84
C SER A 48 -11.55 0.72 8.28
N GLY A 49 -12.88 0.74 8.12
CA GLY A 49 -13.68 1.95 8.41
C GLY A 49 -13.51 3.06 7.36
N LEU A 50 -13.02 2.70 6.16
CA LEU A 50 -13.03 3.57 5.00
C LEU A 50 -14.49 3.74 4.49
N PRO A 51 -14.78 4.76 3.66
CA PRO A 51 -16.12 4.97 3.11
C PRO A 51 -16.70 3.69 2.47
N ASP A 52 -18.02 3.53 2.56
CA ASP A 52 -18.75 2.32 2.17
C ASP A 52 -18.33 1.04 2.95
N ASP A 53 -17.80 1.20 4.17
CA ASP A 53 -17.30 0.08 5.01
C ASP A 53 -16.23 -0.75 4.29
N ARG A 54 -15.45 -0.09 3.40
CA ARG A 54 -14.42 -0.79 2.63
C ARG A 54 -13.27 -1.18 3.54
N MET A 55 -12.71 -2.35 3.25
CA MET A 55 -11.46 -2.81 3.80
C MET A 55 -10.41 -2.82 2.68
N LEU A 56 -9.29 -2.15 2.91
CA LEU A 56 -8.16 -2.13 1.99
C LEU A 56 -6.92 -2.72 2.66
N PHE A 57 -6.09 -3.34 1.83
CA PHE A 57 -4.83 -3.92 2.26
C PHE A 57 -3.71 -3.29 1.46
N LEU A 58 -2.74 -2.73 2.18
CA LEU A 58 -1.45 -2.32 1.65
C LEU A 58 -0.45 -3.42 1.96
N VAL A 59 0.26 -3.90 0.94
CA VAL A 59 1.37 -4.85 1.10
C VAL A 59 2.57 -4.25 0.40
N VAL A 60 3.64 -4.03 1.14
CA VAL A 60 4.90 -3.48 0.64
C VAL A 60 6.00 -4.48 0.95
N GLY A 61 6.72 -4.90 -0.08
CA GLY A 61 7.77 -5.88 0.06
C GLY A 61 8.81 -5.77 -1.03
N GLU A 62 9.91 -6.47 -0.85
CA GLU A 62 10.98 -6.54 -1.83
C GLU A 62 11.07 -7.97 -2.38
N THR A 63 11.28 -8.10 -3.68
CA THR A 63 11.55 -9.41 -4.31
C THR A 63 12.99 -9.84 -4.09
N GLU A 64 13.30 -11.12 -4.35
CA GLU A 64 14.69 -11.61 -4.37
C GLU A 64 15.61 -10.82 -5.32
N LYS A 65 15.05 -10.20 -6.36
CA LYS A 65 15.77 -9.36 -7.33
C LYS A 65 15.94 -7.91 -6.87
N LYS A 66 15.64 -7.60 -5.60
CA LYS A 66 15.67 -6.24 -5.02
C LYS A 66 14.72 -5.25 -5.69
N ILE A 67 13.64 -5.76 -6.28
CA ILE A 67 12.57 -4.93 -6.84
C ILE A 67 11.55 -4.71 -5.73
N GLN A 68 11.32 -3.44 -5.38
CA GLN A 68 10.25 -3.04 -4.48
C GLN A 68 8.89 -3.27 -5.17
N ILE A 69 7.96 -3.92 -4.49
CA ILE A 69 6.59 -4.13 -4.94
C ILE A 69 5.65 -3.55 -3.89
N ILE A 70 4.65 -2.82 -4.37
CA ILE A 70 3.49 -2.40 -3.60
C ILE A 70 2.23 -3.04 -4.19
N LYS A 71 1.37 -3.54 -3.32
CA LYS A 71 -0.01 -3.90 -3.62
C LYS A 71 -0.92 -3.10 -2.71
N PHE A 72 -1.86 -2.37 -3.28
CA PHE A 72 -2.83 -1.58 -2.55
C PHE A 72 -4.23 -1.91 -3.06
N GLY A 73 -5.04 -2.53 -2.21
CA GLY A 73 -6.35 -3.07 -2.61
C GLY A 73 -6.21 -4.09 -3.75
N ASN A 74 -6.84 -3.79 -4.89
CA ASN A 74 -6.76 -4.60 -6.10
C ASN A 74 -5.67 -4.14 -7.08
N SER A 75 -4.96 -3.06 -6.77
CA SER A 75 -3.94 -2.48 -7.62
C SER A 75 -2.55 -2.79 -7.11
N GLU A 76 -1.57 -2.78 -8.02
CA GLU A 76 -0.18 -3.08 -7.70
C GLU A 76 0.76 -2.24 -8.58
N SER A 77 1.96 -1.96 -8.05
CA SER A 77 3.02 -1.30 -8.80
C SER A 77 4.38 -1.92 -8.46
N LEU A 78 5.23 -2.01 -9.48
CA LEU A 78 6.62 -2.46 -9.37
C LEU A 78 7.51 -1.22 -9.40
N THR A 79 8.47 -1.15 -8.49
CA THR A 79 9.37 0.01 -8.31
C THR A 79 8.60 1.33 -8.23
N PRO A 80 7.68 1.48 -7.25
CA PRO A 80 6.76 2.62 -7.24
C PRO A 80 7.51 3.94 -7.09
N SER A 81 7.14 4.89 -7.95
CA SER A 81 7.40 6.32 -7.80
C SER A 81 6.24 7.00 -7.07
N THR A 82 6.40 8.27 -6.67
CA THR A 82 5.32 9.07 -6.08
C THR A 82 4.08 9.08 -6.97
N THR A 83 4.25 9.29 -8.28
CA THR A 83 3.15 9.27 -9.26
C THR A 83 2.44 7.92 -9.31
N ASP A 84 3.16 6.81 -9.15
CA ASP A 84 2.51 5.49 -9.07
C ASP A 84 1.67 5.37 -7.81
N LEU A 85 2.13 5.89 -6.66
CA LEU A 85 1.37 5.90 -5.42
C LEU A 85 0.11 6.77 -5.54
N ASP A 86 0.21 7.92 -6.20
CA ASP A 86 -0.91 8.81 -6.51
C ASP A 86 -1.98 8.09 -7.32
N LEU A 87 -1.57 7.38 -8.37
CA LEU A 87 -2.48 6.59 -9.21
C LEU A 87 -3.13 5.45 -8.42
N LEU A 88 -2.42 4.81 -7.50
CA LEU A 88 -2.97 3.78 -6.61
C LEU A 88 -4.04 4.36 -5.67
N LEU A 89 -3.75 5.49 -5.04
CA LEU A 89 -4.66 6.21 -4.15
C LEU A 89 -5.91 6.68 -4.90
N LEU A 90 -5.75 7.23 -6.10
CA LEU A 90 -6.86 7.65 -6.94
C LEU A 90 -7.74 6.46 -7.33
N LYS A 91 -7.13 5.33 -7.73
CA LYS A 91 -7.87 4.19 -8.23
C LYS A 91 -8.64 3.43 -7.15
N GLU A 92 -8.04 3.24 -5.98
CA GLU A 92 -8.65 2.44 -4.91
C GLU A 92 -9.51 3.28 -3.95
N LEU A 93 -9.14 4.55 -3.74
CA LEU A 93 -9.76 5.44 -2.76
C LEU A 93 -10.38 6.70 -3.35
N GLY A 94 -10.15 6.99 -4.64
CA GLY A 94 -10.60 8.25 -5.25
C GLY A 94 -9.84 9.48 -4.75
N ILE A 95 -8.72 9.30 -4.04
CA ILE A 95 -7.90 10.42 -3.56
C ILE A 95 -7.11 10.96 -4.75
N GLN A 96 -7.39 12.21 -5.11
CA GLN A 96 -6.56 12.94 -6.05
C GLN A 96 -5.40 13.56 -5.30
N SER A 97 -4.19 13.33 -5.79
CA SER A 97 -3.02 14.07 -5.32
C SER A 97 -3.12 15.49 -5.87
N GLU A 98 -2.89 16.48 -5.00
CA GLU A 98 -2.84 17.89 -5.41
C GLU A 98 -1.59 18.08 -6.27
N GLU A 99 -1.72 17.85 -7.58
CA GLU A 99 -0.82 18.44 -8.58
C GLU A 99 -1.21 19.92 -8.70
N GLU A 100 -0.57 20.79 -7.91
CA GLU A 100 -0.45 22.22 -8.22
C GLU A 100 0.74 22.49 -9.17
#